data_AF-A0A4U0FH82-F1
#
_entry.id   AF-A0A4U0FH82-F1
#
_cell.length_a   1.000
_cell.length_b   1.000
_cell.length_c   1.000
_cell.angle_alpha   90.00
_cell.angle_beta   90.00
_cell.angle_gamma   90.00
#
_symmetry.space_group_name_H-M   'P 1'
#
loop_
_entity.id
_entity.type
_entity.pdbx_description
1 polymer ?
#
loop_
_entity_poly.entity_id
_entity_poly.type
_entity_poly.pdbx_seq_one_letter_code
_entity_poly.pdbx_strand_id
1 'polypeptide(L)'
;MEKRLNRTDLGFSLAFLLMLVIAIGAFFYGVKVGTERAAAKQQEQNAAKDTTAKPAPNAYQQQDLVSFYHTVFLPYREFQSDFFKAQSKWSGDPSADLSASLKELAKTADAKYETISTAYVPVSSPLLKDAQNDYLKSLKLFSESFASQASGANKADAAKLMKNLQANAFYTDGLRYALSGQNAYYRSMLKWGATVNTEFPDDFKSPASLDLSRWKTLSLLVKNKVIADYLSENALFTEFLPQDLTARIDEFIRSGQAAKMKQTSLRSIAELLTGTDAVRSGDFLDSKTKLYGREQLPQLPFFVPDK
;
A
#
# COMPACT_ATOMS: atom_id res chain seq x y z
N MET A 1 -46.89 36.57 13.42
CA MET A 1 -45.75 37.41 13.87
C MET A 1 -44.49 36.58 13.77
N GLU A 2 -43.69 36.81 12.73
CA GLU A 2 -42.37 36.21 12.60
C GLU A 2 -41.46 36.77 13.70
N LYS A 3 -41.09 35.92 14.66
CA LYS A 3 -40.06 36.24 15.65
C LYS A 3 -38.72 36.31 14.93
N ARG A 4 -38.35 37.50 14.46
CA ARG A 4 -36.98 37.79 14.04
C ARG A 4 -36.05 37.50 15.23
N LEU A 5 -35.06 36.63 15.03
CA LEU A 5 -34.04 36.36 16.05
C LEU A 5 -33.44 37.69 16.51
N ASN A 6 -33.37 37.88 17.83
CA ASN A 6 -32.78 39.07 18.40
C ASN A 6 -31.27 39.05 18.07
N ARG A 7 -30.66 40.22 17.82
CA ARG A 7 -29.23 40.30 17.41
C ARG A 7 -28.29 39.59 18.39
N THR A 8 -28.70 39.52 19.66
CA THR A 8 -28.02 38.81 20.74
C THR A 8 -28.07 37.28 20.59
N ASP A 9 -29.20 36.72 20.13
CA ASP A 9 -29.37 35.26 19.93
C ASP A 9 -28.54 34.77 18.74
N LEU A 10 -28.39 35.63 17.72
CA LEU A 10 -27.57 35.39 16.54
C LEU A 10 -26.08 35.38 16.89
N GLY A 11 -25.66 36.30 17.77
CA GLY A 11 -24.29 36.32 18.32
C GLY A 11 -23.98 35.09 19.18
N PHE A 12 -24.93 34.65 20.01
CA PHE A 12 -24.76 33.45 20.84
C PHE A 12 -24.66 32.16 20.00
N SER A 13 -25.51 32.05 18.98
CA SER A 13 -25.50 30.92 18.05
C SER A 13 -24.19 30.85 17.25
N LEU A 14 -23.66 32.01 16.82
CA LEU A 14 -22.40 32.08 16.08
C LEU A 14 -21.19 31.73 16.98
N ALA A 15 -21.18 32.20 18.22
CA ALA A 15 -20.16 31.85 19.20
C ALA A 15 -20.19 30.35 19.53
N PHE A 16 -21.38 29.75 19.65
CA PHE A 16 -21.53 28.31 19.88
C PHE A 16 -21.04 27.48 18.68
N LEU A 17 -21.36 27.91 17.45
CA LEU A 17 -20.87 27.27 16.23
C LEU A 17 -19.34 27.35 16.12
N LEU A 18 -18.77 28.52 16.42
CA LEU A 18 -17.33 28.71 16.45
C LEU A 18 -16.66 27.79 17.48
N MET A 19 -17.22 27.71 18.70
CA MET A 19 -16.73 26.84 19.75
C MET A 19 -16.80 25.36 19.36
N LEU A 20 -17.87 24.94 18.66
CA LEU A 20 -18.03 23.58 18.16
C LEU A 20 -16.96 23.23 17.12
N VAL A 21 -16.67 24.13 16.18
CA VAL A 21 -15.62 23.94 15.17
C VAL A 21 -14.24 23.86 15.81
N ILE A 22 -13.96 24.71 16.79
CA ILE A 22 -12.69 24.68 17.54
C ILE A 22 -12.57 23.38 18.34
N ALA A 23 -13.65 22.92 18.99
CA ALA A 23 -13.65 21.68 19.75
C ALA A 23 -13.41 20.45 18.85
N ILE A 24 -14.03 20.41 17.67
CA ILE A 24 -13.81 19.34 16.67
C ILE A 24 -12.37 19.39 16.14
N GLY A 25 -11.85 20.57 15.81
CA GLY A 25 -10.46 20.74 15.37
C GLY A 25 -9.46 20.31 16.44
N ALA A 26 -9.69 20.70 17.70
CA ALA A 26 -8.87 20.29 18.84
C ALA A 26 -8.99 18.78 19.13
N PHE A 27 -10.16 18.18 18.93
CA PHE A 27 -10.37 16.74 19.06
C PHE A 27 -9.58 15.97 18.01
N PHE A 28 -9.70 16.31 16.72
CA PHE A 28 -8.93 15.65 15.66
C PHE A 28 -7.42 15.87 15.80
N TYR A 29 -7.01 17.08 16.20
CA TYR A 29 -5.61 17.35 16.53
C TYR A 29 -5.14 16.52 17.73
N GLY A 30 -5.96 16.40 18.77
CA GLY A 30 -5.70 15.57 19.94
C GLY A 30 -5.61 14.08 19.61
N VAL A 31 -6.47 13.57 18.71
CA VAL A 31 -6.39 12.19 18.19
C VAL A 31 -5.10 12.00 17.40
N LYS A 32 -4.75 12.92 16.50
CA LYS A 32 -3.50 12.86 15.72
C LYS A 32 -2.25 12.90 16.61
N VAL A 33 -2.19 13.82 17.58
CA VAL A 33 -1.09 13.90 18.54
C VAL A 33 -1.10 12.69 19.48
N GLY A 34 -2.28 12.16 19.82
CA GLY A 34 -2.44 10.95 20.63
C GLY A 34 -1.93 9.70 19.93
N THR A 35 -2.24 9.54 18.63
CA THR A 35 -1.74 8.43 17.81
C THR A 35 -0.25 8.60 17.52
N GLU A 36 0.23 9.81 17.24
CA GLU A 36 1.66 10.12 17.09
C GLU A 36 2.42 9.86 18.40
N ARG A 37 1.88 10.23 19.57
CA ARG A 37 2.49 9.96 20.88
C ARG A 37 2.37 8.50 21.30
N ALA A 38 1.31 7.79 20.91
CA ALA A 38 1.19 6.35 21.13
C ALA A 38 2.19 5.59 20.26
N ALA A 39 2.35 6.00 19.00
CA ALA A 39 3.38 5.50 18.09
C ALA A 39 4.79 5.86 18.60
N ALA A 40 5.00 7.09 19.09
CA ALA A 40 6.26 7.52 19.67
C ALA A 40 6.56 6.78 20.98
N LYS A 41 5.57 6.52 21.85
CA LYS A 41 5.76 5.70 23.06
C LYS A 41 6.00 4.23 22.75
N GLN A 42 5.40 3.68 21.70
CA GLN A 42 5.76 2.36 21.19
C GLN A 42 7.19 2.38 20.63
N GLN A 43 7.56 3.41 19.88
CA GLN A 43 8.92 3.62 19.39
C GLN A 43 9.91 3.87 20.52
N GLU A 44 9.54 4.52 21.62
CA GLU A 44 10.38 4.78 22.80
C GLU A 44 10.48 3.53 23.69
N GLN A 45 9.42 2.71 23.79
CA GLN A 45 9.49 1.40 24.45
C GLN A 45 10.28 0.38 23.62
N ASN A 46 10.32 0.54 22.31
CA ASN A 46 11.25 -0.16 21.42
C ASN A 46 12.66 0.43 21.53
N ALA A 47 12.81 1.76 21.57
CA ALA A 47 14.10 2.44 21.65
C ALA A 47 14.79 2.29 23.02
N ALA A 48 14.02 2.14 24.10
CA ALA A 48 14.52 1.77 25.42
C ALA A 48 15.00 0.31 25.47
N LYS A 49 14.67 -0.51 24.47
CA LYS A 49 15.30 -1.81 24.18
C LYS A 49 16.41 -1.73 23.11
N ASP A 50 16.55 -0.60 22.40
CA ASP A 50 17.50 -0.38 21.30
C ASP A 50 18.79 0.36 21.69
N THR A 51 19.15 0.48 22.97
CA THR A 51 20.43 1.14 23.34
C THR A 51 21.68 0.35 22.94
N THR A 52 21.57 -0.80 22.28
CA THR A 52 22.70 -1.44 21.56
C THR A 52 22.22 -2.34 20.42
N ALA A 53 21.77 -1.77 19.30
CA ALA A 53 21.60 -2.58 18.08
C ALA A 53 22.07 -1.83 16.83
N LYS A 54 23.37 -1.98 16.54
CA LYS A 54 23.80 -2.08 15.12
C LYS A 54 22.88 -3.14 14.46
N PRO A 55 22.52 -3.03 13.16
CA PRO A 55 21.80 -4.10 12.48
C PRO A 55 22.49 -5.41 12.84
N ALA A 56 21.75 -6.32 13.48
CA ALA A 56 22.34 -7.57 13.91
C ALA A 56 22.98 -8.21 12.66
N PRO A 57 24.14 -8.87 12.76
CA PRO A 57 24.87 -9.45 11.62
C PRO A 57 24.07 -10.49 10.79
N ASN A 58 22.77 -10.68 11.08
CA ASN A 58 21.82 -11.59 10.47
C ASN A 58 20.44 -10.92 10.18
N ALA A 59 20.37 -9.61 9.94
CA ALA A 59 19.12 -8.96 9.53
C ALA A 59 18.72 -9.35 8.09
N TYR A 60 17.41 -9.49 7.83
CA TYR A 60 16.84 -9.76 6.51
C TYR A 60 17.31 -11.08 5.89
N GLN A 61 17.38 -12.16 6.66
CA GLN A 61 17.71 -13.48 6.11
C GLN A 61 16.63 -13.96 5.13
N GLN A 62 16.99 -14.89 4.24
CA GLN A 62 16.04 -15.52 3.31
C GLN A 62 14.80 -16.08 4.05
N GLN A 63 15.03 -16.71 5.20
CA GLN A 63 13.96 -17.26 6.04
C GLN A 63 13.01 -16.17 6.56
N ASP A 64 13.53 -15.00 6.95
CA ASP A 64 12.71 -13.89 7.42
C ASP A 64 11.76 -13.41 6.31
N LEU A 65 12.27 -13.27 5.08
CA LEU A 65 11.48 -12.84 3.93
C LEU A 65 10.40 -13.86 3.54
N VAL A 66 10.75 -15.16 3.57
CA VAL A 66 9.80 -16.25 3.26
C VAL A 66 8.75 -16.38 4.35
N SER A 67 9.16 -16.34 5.63
CA SER A 67 8.22 -16.39 6.75
C SER A 67 7.25 -15.21 6.66
N PHE A 68 7.76 -14.00 6.49
CA PHE A 68 6.94 -12.80 6.31
C PHE A 68 5.97 -12.92 5.13
N TYR A 69 6.42 -13.51 4.01
CA TYR A 69 5.56 -13.76 2.86
C TYR A 69 4.32 -14.55 3.26
N HIS A 70 4.48 -15.68 3.93
CA HIS A 70 3.38 -16.58 4.26
C HIS A 70 2.51 -16.09 5.42
N THR A 71 3.12 -15.44 6.42
CA THR A 71 2.40 -15.10 7.66
C THR A 71 1.84 -13.69 7.69
N VAL A 72 2.35 -12.79 6.84
CA VAL A 72 1.93 -11.38 6.80
C VAL A 72 1.44 -10.99 5.41
N PHE A 73 2.31 -11.10 4.41
CA PHE A 73 2.03 -10.56 3.09
C PHE A 73 0.90 -11.31 2.36
N LEU A 74 0.93 -12.64 2.36
CA LEU A 74 -0.07 -13.46 1.68
C LEU A 74 -1.48 -13.27 2.26
N PRO A 75 -1.72 -13.35 3.58
CA PRO A 75 -3.02 -13.03 4.16
C PRO A 75 -3.53 -11.63 3.78
N TYR A 76 -2.63 -10.63 3.77
CA TYR A 76 -2.99 -9.27 3.33
C TYR A 76 -3.37 -9.24 1.84
N ARG A 77 -2.62 -9.95 0.99
CA ARG A 77 -2.88 -10.07 -0.44
C ARG A 77 -4.19 -10.77 -0.76
N GLU A 78 -4.60 -11.74 0.04
CA GLU A 78 -5.90 -12.38 -0.09
C GLU A 78 -7.03 -11.36 0.13
N PHE A 79 -6.95 -10.54 1.19
CA PHE A 79 -7.91 -9.44 1.39
C PHE A 79 -7.92 -8.46 0.21
N GLN A 80 -6.74 -8.06 -0.27
CA GLN A 80 -6.62 -7.16 -1.41
C GLN A 80 -7.26 -7.75 -2.68
N SER A 81 -7.05 -9.03 -2.95
CA SER A 81 -7.68 -9.73 -4.08
C SER A 81 -9.20 -9.79 -3.92
N ASP A 82 -9.71 -10.09 -2.73
CA ASP A 82 -11.15 -10.11 -2.45
C ASP A 82 -11.78 -8.72 -2.64
N PHE A 83 -11.07 -7.66 -2.27
CA PHE A 83 -11.48 -6.29 -2.52
C PHE A 83 -11.59 -5.97 -4.02
N PHE A 84 -10.57 -6.28 -4.82
CA PHE A 84 -10.62 -6.03 -6.27
C PHE A 84 -11.67 -6.89 -6.99
N LYS A 85 -11.87 -8.15 -6.54
CA LYS A 85 -12.97 -9.01 -7.04
C LYS A 85 -14.33 -8.40 -6.75
N ALA A 86 -14.53 -7.87 -5.54
CA ALA A 86 -15.77 -7.19 -5.18
C ALA A 86 -16.00 -5.95 -6.06
N GLN A 87 -14.97 -5.12 -6.26
CA GLN A 87 -15.06 -3.96 -7.16
C GLN A 87 -15.40 -4.33 -8.60
N SER A 88 -14.76 -5.37 -9.14
CA SER A 88 -15.07 -5.89 -10.48
C SER A 88 -16.53 -6.34 -10.58
N LYS A 89 -17.02 -7.05 -9.56
CA LYS A 89 -18.43 -7.47 -9.47
C LYS A 89 -19.39 -6.28 -9.41
N TRP A 90 -19.10 -5.26 -8.60
CA TRP A 90 -19.95 -4.07 -8.50
C TRP A 90 -20.09 -3.33 -9.82
N SER A 91 -19.00 -3.26 -10.60
CA SER A 91 -18.99 -2.62 -11.91
C SER A 91 -19.67 -3.47 -12.99
N GLY A 92 -19.63 -4.80 -12.87
CA GLY A 92 -20.20 -5.74 -13.84
C GLY A 92 -21.66 -6.12 -13.63
N ASP A 93 -22.18 -5.97 -12.40
CA ASP A 93 -23.53 -6.38 -12.02
C ASP A 93 -24.26 -5.24 -11.27
N PRO A 94 -25.19 -4.51 -11.93
CA PRO A 94 -25.99 -3.47 -11.31
C PRO A 94 -26.92 -3.96 -10.17
N SER A 95 -27.16 -5.27 -10.09
CA SER A 95 -27.99 -5.89 -9.04
C SER A 95 -27.17 -6.38 -7.83
N ALA A 96 -25.85 -6.19 -7.85
CA ALA A 96 -24.97 -6.61 -6.77
C ALA A 96 -25.39 -5.97 -5.43
N ASP A 97 -25.48 -6.80 -4.38
CA ASP A 97 -25.70 -6.31 -3.02
C ASP A 97 -24.39 -5.68 -2.48
N LEU A 98 -24.27 -4.37 -2.67
CA LEU A 98 -23.12 -3.57 -2.24
C LEU A 98 -23.00 -3.57 -0.70
N SER A 99 -24.12 -3.53 0.02
CA SER A 99 -24.14 -3.56 1.48
C SER A 99 -23.57 -4.86 2.02
N ALA A 100 -24.04 -5.99 1.51
CA ALA A 100 -23.52 -7.30 1.90
C ALA A 100 -22.04 -7.45 1.52
N SER A 101 -21.65 -6.97 0.34
CA SER A 101 -20.26 -7.00 -0.11
C SER A 101 -19.32 -6.22 0.82
N LEU A 102 -19.70 -5.01 1.24
CA LEU A 102 -18.89 -4.22 2.18
C LEU A 102 -18.82 -4.85 3.57
N LYS A 103 -19.90 -5.46 4.06
CA LYS A 103 -19.87 -6.20 5.34
C LYS A 103 -18.92 -7.37 5.29
N GLU A 104 -18.93 -8.12 4.19
CA GLU A 104 -18.02 -9.25 4.02
C GLU A 104 -16.57 -8.77 3.90
N LEU A 105 -16.30 -7.69 3.14
CA LEU A 105 -14.97 -7.11 3.07
C LEU A 105 -14.46 -6.62 4.44
N ALA A 106 -15.32 -6.00 5.25
CA ALA A 106 -14.95 -5.57 6.61
C ALA A 106 -14.59 -6.78 7.48
N LYS A 107 -15.40 -7.84 7.42
CA LYS A 107 -15.16 -9.09 8.15
C LYS A 107 -13.87 -9.77 7.69
N THR A 108 -13.60 -9.82 6.38
CA THR A 108 -12.37 -10.37 5.83
C THR A 108 -11.17 -9.54 6.31
N ALA A 109 -11.27 -8.21 6.31
CA ALA A 109 -10.21 -7.34 6.83
C ALA A 109 -9.89 -7.63 8.31
N ASP A 110 -10.92 -7.75 9.16
CA ASP A 110 -10.75 -8.13 10.58
C ASP A 110 -10.13 -9.52 10.73
N ALA A 111 -10.59 -10.52 9.96
CA ALA A 111 -10.04 -11.87 10.01
C ALA A 111 -8.55 -11.93 9.61
N LYS A 112 -8.16 -11.18 8.57
CA LYS A 112 -6.75 -11.07 8.17
C LYS A 112 -5.94 -10.27 9.19
N TYR A 113 -6.53 -9.25 9.83
CA TYR A 113 -5.88 -8.51 10.90
C TYR A 113 -5.49 -9.45 12.04
N GLU A 114 -6.41 -10.27 12.54
CA GLU A 114 -6.15 -11.23 13.62
C GLU A 114 -5.10 -12.29 13.23
N THR A 115 -5.12 -12.73 11.97
CA THR A 115 -4.11 -13.65 11.44
C THR A 115 -2.71 -13.01 11.46
N ILE A 116 -2.59 -11.77 10.99
CA ILE A 116 -1.31 -11.07 10.87
C ILE A 116 -0.80 -10.56 12.23
N SER A 117 -1.68 -10.18 13.15
CA SER A 117 -1.33 -9.60 14.45
C SER A 117 -0.60 -10.59 15.36
N THR A 118 -0.91 -11.88 15.20
CA THR A 118 -0.30 -12.99 15.94
C THR A 118 0.98 -13.51 15.30
N ALA A 119 1.28 -13.10 14.06
CA ALA A 119 2.49 -13.51 13.36
C ALA A 119 3.75 -12.88 13.98
N TYR A 120 4.74 -13.73 14.29
CA TYR A 120 6.04 -13.27 14.75
C TYR A 120 6.86 -12.71 13.57
N VAL A 121 7.38 -11.50 13.74
CA VAL A 121 8.34 -10.87 12.82
C VAL A 121 9.59 -10.50 13.64
N PRO A 122 10.79 -10.98 13.25
CA PRO A 122 12.02 -10.69 13.97
C PRO A 122 12.30 -9.19 14.10
N VAL A 123 12.65 -8.75 15.31
CA VAL A 123 13.03 -7.35 15.58
C VAL A 123 14.32 -6.95 14.85
N SER A 124 15.18 -7.93 14.55
CA SER A 124 16.38 -7.74 13.73
C SER A 124 16.08 -7.26 12.30
N SER A 125 14.84 -7.39 11.82
CA SER A 125 14.41 -7.03 10.47
C SER A 125 13.39 -5.87 10.51
N PRO A 126 13.81 -4.64 10.86
CA PRO A 126 12.90 -3.53 11.15
C PRO A 126 11.98 -3.16 9.98
N LEU A 127 12.45 -3.23 8.73
CA LEU A 127 11.56 -2.97 7.57
C LEU A 127 10.41 -3.98 7.45
N LEU A 128 10.63 -5.24 7.84
CA LEU A 128 9.55 -6.23 7.89
C LEU A 128 8.58 -5.91 9.02
N LYS A 129 9.09 -5.43 10.16
CA LYS A 129 8.23 -5.04 11.28
C LYS A 129 7.38 -3.81 10.92
N ASP A 130 7.97 -2.83 10.25
CA ASP A 130 7.26 -1.65 9.73
C ASP A 130 6.18 -2.08 8.73
N ALA A 131 6.52 -2.98 7.80
CA ALA A 131 5.57 -3.52 6.84
C ALA A 131 4.37 -4.21 7.52
N GLN A 132 4.62 -5.06 8.53
CA GLN A 132 3.57 -5.69 9.32
C GLN A 132 2.65 -4.65 9.98
N ASN A 133 3.24 -3.65 10.65
CA ASN A 133 2.49 -2.62 11.36
C ASN A 133 1.61 -1.82 10.40
N ASP A 134 2.12 -1.47 9.23
CA ASP A 134 1.36 -0.72 8.23
C ASP A 134 0.26 -1.57 7.59
N TYR A 135 0.48 -2.85 7.32
CA TYR A 135 -0.60 -3.74 6.89
C TYR A 135 -1.71 -3.90 7.94
N LEU A 136 -1.35 -4.02 9.22
CA LEU A 136 -2.33 -4.08 10.31
C LEU A 136 -3.16 -2.79 10.41
N LYS A 137 -2.53 -1.62 10.32
CA LYS A 137 -3.24 -0.33 10.29
C LYS A 137 -4.16 -0.25 9.08
N SER A 138 -3.66 -0.66 7.91
CA SER A 138 -4.42 -0.66 6.67
C SER A 138 -5.69 -1.50 6.78
N LEU A 139 -5.58 -2.75 7.23
CA LEU A 139 -6.72 -3.65 7.43
C LEU A 139 -7.74 -3.08 8.42
N LYS A 140 -7.27 -2.52 9.54
CA LYS A 140 -8.15 -1.92 10.54
C LYS A 140 -8.95 -0.76 9.96
N LEU A 141 -8.29 0.12 9.21
CA LEU A 141 -8.91 1.28 8.58
C LEU A 141 -9.87 0.89 7.44
N PHE A 142 -9.54 -0.13 6.65
CA PHE A 142 -10.47 -0.67 5.67
C PHE A 142 -11.71 -1.28 6.31
N SER A 143 -11.53 -2.07 7.37
CA SER A 143 -12.65 -2.63 8.14
C SER A 143 -13.60 -1.53 8.63
N GLU A 144 -13.07 -0.50 9.28
CA GLU A 144 -13.85 0.64 9.77
C GLU A 144 -14.54 1.40 8.63
N SER A 145 -13.83 1.63 7.53
CA SER A 145 -14.39 2.29 6.36
C SER A 145 -15.57 1.52 5.78
N PHE A 146 -15.37 0.24 5.46
CA PHE A 146 -16.38 -0.61 4.83
C PHE A 146 -17.59 -0.82 5.75
N ALA A 147 -17.37 -1.06 7.05
CA ALA A 147 -18.45 -1.18 8.02
C ALA A 147 -19.28 0.11 8.11
N SER A 148 -18.63 1.28 8.12
CA SER A 148 -19.32 2.58 8.19
C SER A 148 -20.18 2.89 6.96
N GLN A 149 -19.76 2.43 5.78
CA GLN A 149 -20.45 2.70 4.51
C GLN A 149 -21.50 1.64 4.15
N ALA A 150 -21.44 0.44 4.76
CA ALA A 150 -22.29 -0.68 4.39
C ALA A 150 -23.79 -0.40 4.49
N SER A 151 -24.27 0.28 5.53
CA SER A 151 -25.70 0.52 5.76
C SER A 151 -26.37 1.42 4.70
N GLY A 152 -25.58 2.26 4.02
CA GLY A 152 -26.03 3.16 2.97
C GLY A 152 -25.70 2.69 1.55
N ALA A 153 -24.92 1.61 1.40
CA ALA A 153 -24.30 1.24 0.13
C ALA A 153 -25.32 0.96 -0.99
N ASN A 154 -26.41 0.24 -0.70
CA ASN A 154 -27.43 -0.10 -1.70
C ASN A 154 -28.31 1.09 -2.14
N LYS A 155 -28.13 2.28 -1.53
CA LYS A 155 -28.79 3.53 -1.97
C LYS A 155 -28.00 4.26 -3.04
N ALA A 156 -26.81 3.77 -3.38
CA ALA A 156 -25.92 4.31 -4.38
C ALA A 156 -25.65 3.23 -5.45
N ASP A 157 -25.33 3.67 -6.66
CA ASP A 157 -24.69 2.78 -7.64
C ASP A 157 -23.21 2.57 -7.27
N ALA A 158 -22.56 1.62 -7.96
CA ALA A 158 -21.16 1.26 -7.71
C ALA A 158 -20.20 2.47 -7.86
N ALA A 159 -20.42 3.33 -8.86
CA ALA A 159 -19.57 4.50 -9.10
C ALA A 159 -19.66 5.52 -7.95
N LYS A 160 -20.87 5.78 -7.45
CA LYS A 160 -21.12 6.65 -6.33
C LYS A 160 -20.61 6.05 -5.02
N LEU A 161 -20.74 4.74 -4.82
CA LEU A 161 -20.11 4.06 -3.69
C LEU A 161 -18.58 4.25 -3.70
N MET A 162 -17.93 4.03 -4.84
CA MET A 162 -16.48 4.22 -4.97
C MET A 162 -16.07 5.65 -4.68
N LYS A 163 -16.83 6.64 -5.15
CA LYS A 163 -16.60 8.06 -4.81
C LYS A 163 -16.74 8.32 -3.31
N ASN A 164 -17.73 7.71 -2.64
CA ASN A 164 -17.91 7.85 -1.19
C ASN A 164 -16.74 7.22 -0.41
N LEU A 165 -16.25 6.06 -0.85
CA LEU A 165 -15.06 5.44 -0.26
C LEU A 165 -13.83 6.33 -0.45
N GLN A 166 -13.60 6.87 -1.64
CA GLN A 166 -12.47 7.79 -1.90
C GLN A 166 -12.54 9.08 -1.08
N ALA A 167 -13.73 9.52 -0.64
CA ALA A 167 -13.90 10.66 0.25
C ALA A 167 -13.78 10.29 1.74
N ASN A 168 -13.76 9.00 2.08
CA ASN A 168 -13.67 8.51 3.45
C ASN A 168 -12.20 8.49 3.91
N ALA A 169 -11.89 9.18 5.01
CA ALA A 169 -10.52 9.28 5.53
C ALA A 169 -9.92 7.92 5.92
N PHE A 170 -10.72 7.01 6.50
CA PHE A 170 -10.23 5.67 6.84
C PHE A 170 -9.86 4.88 5.58
N TYR A 171 -10.63 4.99 4.50
CA TYR A 171 -10.29 4.34 3.23
C TYR A 171 -8.98 4.89 2.66
N THR A 172 -8.84 6.22 2.56
CA THR A 172 -7.64 6.84 1.97
C THR A 172 -6.38 6.62 2.80
N ASP A 173 -6.48 6.70 4.13
CA ASP A 173 -5.37 6.35 5.02
C ASP A 173 -5.06 4.85 4.96
N GLY A 174 -6.07 4.00 4.85
CA GLY A 174 -5.93 2.55 4.67
C GLY A 174 -5.11 2.21 3.42
N LEU A 175 -5.40 2.86 2.29
CA LEU A 175 -4.61 2.74 1.06
C LEU A 175 -3.16 3.21 1.25
N ARG A 176 -2.95 4.34 1.93
CA ARG A 176 -1.60 4.86 2.19
C ARG A 176 -0.76 3.88 3.01
N TYR A 177 -1.34 3.32 4.07
CA TYR A 177 -0.63 2.32 4.88
C TYR A 177 -0.39 1.02 4.11
N ALA A 178 -1.32 0.60 3.26
CA ALA A 178 -1.11 -0.55 2.37
C ALA A 178 0.14 -0.38 1.49
N LEU A 179 0.26 0.78 0.86
CA LEU A 179 1.36 1.12 -0.03
C LEU A 179 2.68 1.31 0.73
N SER A 180 2.63 1.90 1.93
CA SER A 180 3.79 1.99 2.83
C SER A 180 4.31 0.61 3.23
N GLY A 181 3.40 -0.31 3.59
CA GLY A 181 3.75 -1.68 3.93
C GLY A 181 4.37 -2.44 2.76
N GLN A 182 3.81 -2.28 1.55
CA GLN A 182 4.40 -2.79 0.32
C GLN A 182 5.80 -2.21 0.10
N ASN A 183 5.96 -0.89 0.19
CA ASN A 183 7.24 -0.24 0.00
C ASN A 183 8.31 -0.78 0.98
N ALA A 184 7.98 -0.89 2.26
CA ALA A 184 8.85 -1.43 3.29
C ALA A 184 9.24 -2.90 3.00
N TYR A 185 8.30 -3.71 2.53
CA TYR A 185 8.60 -5.10 2.15
C TYR A 185 9.56 -5.19 0.96
N TYR A 186 9.36 -4.42 -0.11
CA TYR A 186 10.30 -4.41 -1.24
C TYR A 186 11.68 -3.83 -0.88
N ARG A 187 11.72 -2.84 0.03
CA ARG A 187 12.99 -2.34 0.59
C ARG A 187 13.73 -3.41 1.40
N SER A 188 13.01 -4.26 2.13
CA SER A 188 13.62 -5.38 2.85
C SER A 188 14.25 -6.42 1.90
N MET A 189 13.67 -6.63 0.72
CA MET A 189 14.25 -7.51 -0.30
C MET A 189 15.54 -6.92 -0.89
N LEU A 190 15.60 -5.59 -1.04
CA LEU A 190 16.84 -4.92 -1.45
C LEU A 190 17.93 -5.05 -0.39
N LYS A 191 17.60 -4.89 0.90
CA LYS A 191 18.52 -5.16 2.01
C LYS A 191 19.03 -6.59 1.99
N TRP A 192 18.15 -7.57 1.79
CA TRP A 192 18.55 -8.97 1.59
C TRP A 192 19.51 -9.12 0.41
N GLY A 193 19.24 -8.50 -0.74
CA GLY A 193 20.12 -8.56 -1.90
C GLY A 193 21.55 -8.13 -1.60
N ALA A 194 21.71 -7.04 -0.83
CA ALA A 194 23.01 -6.55 -0.37
C ALA A 194 23.72 -7.50 0.62
N THR A 195 22.97 -8.36 1.34
CA THR A 195 23.59 -9.40 2.19
C THR A 195 24.16 -10.56 1.40
N VAL A 196 23.60 -10.85 0.22
CA VAL A 196 24.02 -11.99 -0.60
C VAL A 196 25.05 -11.58 -1.65
N ASN A 197 25.01 -10.35 -2.14
CA ASN A 197 26.01 -9.78 -3.02
C ASN A 197 26.39 -8.37 -2.54
N THR A 198 27.64 -8.20 -2.10
CA THR A 198 28.14 -6.94 -1.53
C THR A 198 28.23 -5.79 -2.53
N GLU A 199 28.17 -6.07 -3.84
CA GLU A 199 28.11 -5.05 -4.88
C GLU A 199 26.69 -4.49 -5.07
N PHE A 200 25.65 -5.16 -4.53
CA PHE A 200 24.30 -4.62 -4.55
C PHE A 200 24.16 -3.45 -3.58
N PRO A 201 23.49 -2.37 -4.01
CA PRO A 201 23.18 -1.27 -3.10
C PRO A 201 22.18 -1.74 -2.04
N ASP A 202 22.47 -1.44 -0.78
CA ASP A 202 21.59 -1.77 0.35
C ASP A 202 20.40 -0.81 0.47
N ASP A 203 20.44 0.33 -0.21
CA ASP A 203 19.32 1.24 -0.42
C ASP A 203 19.46 1.91 -1.80
N PHE A 204 18.33 2.30 -2.39
CA PHE A 204 18.32 2.99 -3.67
C PHE A 204 17.29 4.10 -3.65
N LYS A 205 17.73 5.35 -3.68
CA LYS A 205 16.85 6.49 -3.87
C LYS A 205 16.74 6.81 -5.36
N SER A 206 15.55 6.66 -5.92
CA SER A 206 15.34 7.00 -7.33
C SER A 206 15.58 8.51 -7.55
N PRO A 207 16.32 8.90 -8.59
CA PRO A 207 16.40 10.30 -8.99
C PRO A 207 15.02 10.82 -9.41
N ALA A 208 14.82 12.15 -9.37
CA ALA A 208 13.56 12.78 -9.79
C ALA A 208 13.18 12.43 -11.25
N SER A 209 14.17 12.24 -12.11
CA SER A 209 14.00 11.67 -13.45
C SER A 209 14.97 10.51 -13.63
N LEU A 210 14.42 9.33 -13.91
CA LEU A 210 15.18 8.14 -14.27
C LEU A 210 15.01 7.89 -15.77
N ASP A 211 16.07 8.11 -16.53
CA ASP A 211 16.09 7.83 -17.96
C ASP A 211 16.14 6.32 -18.25
N LEU A 212 15.79 5.96 -19.48
CA LEU A 212 15.72 4.56 -19.89
C LEU A 212 17.08 3.88 -20.01
N SER A 213 18.17 4.63 -20.22
CA SER A 213 19.53 4.05 -20.25
C SER A 213 19.95 3.58 -18.86
N ARG A 214 19.73 4.40 -17.83
CA ARG A 214 20.02 4.06 -16.44
C ARG A 214 19.07 2.98 -15.94
N TRP A 215 17.79 3.03 -16.28
CA TRP A 215 16.84 1.96 -15.92
C TRP A 215 17.32 0.57 -16.37
N LYS A 216 17.84 0.46 -17.60
CA LYS A 216 18.31 -0.81 -18.16
C LYS A 216 19.49 -1.43 -17.41
N THR A 217 20.27 -0.64 -16.66
CA THR A 217 21.43 -1.14 -15.92
C THR A 217 21.08 -1.57 -14.49
N LEU A 218 19.87 -1.28 -14.02
CA LEU A 218 19.43 -1.66 -12.68
C LEU A 218 19.05 -3.14 -12.62
N SER A 219 19.41 -3.81 -11.52
CA SER A 219 18.93 -5.15 -11.21
C SER A 219 17.43 -5.15 -10.94
N LEU A 220 16.81 -6.32 -11.06
CA LEU A 220 15.36 -6.46 -10.88
C LEU A 220 14.90 -6.06 -9.46
N LEU A 221 15.68 -6.34 -8.42
CA LEU A 221 15.35 -5.91 -7.05
C LEU A 221 15.29 -4.39 -6.93
N VAL A 222 16.26 -3.69 -7.53
CA VAL A 222 16.28 -2.23 -7.53
C VAL A 222 15.11 -1.69 -8.35
N LYS A 223 14.83 -2.26 -9.52
CA LYS A 223 13.67 -1.89 -10.35
C LYS A 223 12.36 -2.04 -9.59
N ASN A 224 12.14 -3.18 -8.93
CA ASN A 224 10.94 -3.43 -8.14
C ASN A 224 10.79 -2.44 -6.99
N LYS A 225 11.89 -2.07 -6.32
CA LYS A 225 11.87 -1.03 -5.30
C LYS A 225 11.47 0.32 -5.90
N VAL A 226 12.05 0.73 -7.03
CA VAL A 226 11.71 1.97 -7.72
C VAL A 226 10.23 2.00 -8.09
N ILE A 227 9.68 0.88 -8.56
CA ILE A 227 8.25 0.77 -8.86
C ILE A 227 7.40 0.81 -7.57
N ALA A 228 7.84 0.18 -6.48
CA ALA A 228 7.14 0.29 -5.21
C ALA A 228 7.12 1.73 -4.67
N ASP A 229 8.18 2.51 -4.88
CA ASP A 229 8.18 3.96 -4.60
C ASP A 229 7.17 4.68 -5.48
N TYR A 230 7.20 4.44 -6.79
CA TYR A 230 6.27 5.05 -7.75
C TYR A 230 4.81 4.79 -7.39
N LEU A 231 4.44 3.55 -7.05
CA LEU A 231 3.07 3.22 -6.65
C LEU A 231 2.67 3.95 -5.37
N SER A 232 3.59 4.05 -4.39
CA SER A 232 3.33 4.78 -3.15
C SER A 232 3.19 6.29 -3.36
N GLU A 233 4.08 6.90 -4.15
CA GLU A 233 4.06 8.34 -4.45
C GLU A 233 2.78 8.78 -5.17
N ASN A 234 2.23 7.90 -6.01
CA ASN A 234 1.04 8.18 -6.81
C ASN A 234 -0.24 7.59 -6.19
N ALA A 235 -0.18 7.06 -4.97
CA ALA A 235 -1.30 6.41 -4.28
C ALA A 235 -1.99 5.32 -5.11
N LEU A 236 -1.21 4.57 -5.90
CA LEU A 236 -1.70 3.53 -6.82
C LEU A 236 -1.81 2.19 -6.10
N PHE A 237 -2.92 1.98 -5.41
CA PHE A 237 -3.29 0.67 -4.88
C PHE A 237 -3.92 -0.17 -5.99
N THR A 238 -3.20 -1.19 -6.45
CA THR A 238 -3.56 -1.99 -7.64
C THR A 238 -3.56 -3.48 -7.33
N GLU A 239 -4.18 -4.30 -8.18
CA GLU A 239 -4.16 -5.75 -8.00
C GLU A 239 -2.77 -6.33 -8.33
N PHE A 240 -2.10 -5.81 -9.36
CA PHE A 240 -0.75 -6.22 -9.73
C PHE A 240 0.30 -5.78 -8.68
N LEU A 241 1.46 -6.44 -8.70
CA LEU A 241 2.58 -6.13 -7.81
C LEU A 241 3.68 -5.34 -8.53
N PRO A 242 4.62 -4.70 -7.81
CA PRO A 242 5.73 -3.96 -8.42
C PRO A 242 6.48 -4.69 -9.53
N GLN A 243 6.72 -5.99 -9.39
CA GLN A 243 7.41 -6.78 -10.42
C GLN A 243 6.61 -6.93 -11.71
N ASP A 244 5.29 -6.91 -11.65
CA ASP A 244 4.44 -7.01 -12.83
C ASP A 244 4.59 -5.74 -13.68
N LEU A 245 4.48 -4.57 -13.05
CA LEU A 245 4.72 -3.30 -13.73
C LEU A 245 6.18 -3.17 -14.21
N THR A 246 7.16 -3.62 -13.42
CA THR A 246 8.57 -3.69 -13.87
C THR A 246 8.70 -4.51 -15.16
N ALA A 247 8.10 -5.70 -15.22
CA ALA A 247 8.15 -6.57 -16.39
C ALA A 247 7.54 -5.89 -17.62
N ARG A 248 6.36 -5.29 -17.46
CA ARG A 248 5.68 -4.58 -18.55
C ARG A 248 6.46 -3.37 -19.06
N ILE A 249 7.10 -2.63 -18.18
CA ILE A 249 8.00 -1.53 -18.57
C ILE A 249 9.18 -2.07 -19.39
N ASP A 250 9.86 -3.11 -18.93
CA ASP A 250 10.99 -3.71 -19.65
C ASP A 250 10.57 -4.27 -21.02
N GLU A 251 9.39 -4.88 -21.12
CA GLU A 251 8.82 -5.32 -22.40
C GLU A 251 8.49 -4.17 -23.35
N PHE A 252 7.89 -3.10 -22.81
CA PHE A 252 7.54 -1.90 -23.58
C PHE A 252 8.79 -1.19 -24.13
N ILE A 253 9.87 -1.16 -23.34
CA ILE A 253 11.16 -0.64 -23.76
C ILE A 253 11.80 -1.56 -24.81
N ARG A 254 11.85 -2.88 -24.55
CA ARG A 254 12.51 -3.86 -25.44
C ARG A 254 11.81 -4.01 -26.79
N SER A 255 10.49 -3.90 -26.83
CA SER A 255 9.69 -3.97 -28.06
C SER A 255 9.82 -2.71 -28.94
N GLY A 256 10.53 -1.67 -28.47
CA GLY A 256 10.68 -0.41 -29.19
C GLY A 256 9.46 0.52 -29.11
N GLN A 257 8.40 0.12 -28.40
CA GLN A 257 7.19 0.95 -28.25
C GLN A 257 7.48 2.27 -27.51
N ALA A 258 8.37 2.24 -26.51
CA ALA A 258 8.83 3.46 -25.85
C ALA A 258 9.40 4.49 -26.85
N ALA A 259 10.26 4.05 -27.77
CA ALA A 259 10.82 4.92 -28.79
C ALA A 259 9.76 5.40 -29.79
N LYS A 260 8.89 4.50 -30.25
CA LYS A 260 7.78 4.83 -31.18
C LYS A 260 6.84 5.88 -30.60
N MET A 261 6.54 5.80 -29.30
CA MET A 261 5.66 6.72 -28.57
C MET A 261 6.41 7.90 -27.94
N LYS A 262 7.69 8.08 -28.27
CA LYS A 262 8.56 9.16 -27.76
C LYS A 262 8.59 9.26 -26.23
N GLN A 263 8.45 8.11 -25.55
CA GLN A 263 8.58 8.01 -24.10
C GLN A 263 10.06 7.91 -23.73
N THR A 264 10.55 8.87 -22.96
CA THR A 264 11.99 9.02 -22.66
C THR A 264 12.35 8.77 -21.19
N SER A 265 11.35 8.62 -20.32
CA SER A 265 11.54 8.45 -18.88
C SER A 265 10.79 7.24 -18.35
N LEU A 266 11.26 6.67 -17.24
CA LEU A 266 10.55 5.60 -16.54
C LEU A 266 9.13 6.04 -16.13
N ARG A 267 9.02 7.23 -15.53
CA ARG A 267 7.77 7.74 -14.98
C ARG A 267 6.69 7.87 -16.06
N SER A 268 7.04 8.39 -17.23
CA SER A 268 6.07 8.55 -18.33
C SER A 268 5.59 7.21 -18.90
N ILE A 269 6.45 6.19 -18.94
CA ILE A 269 6.03 4.83 -19.32
C ILE A 269 5.14 4.22 -18.24
N ALA A 270 5.51 4.35 -16.96
CA ALA A 270 4.72 3.82 -15.86
C ALA A 270 3.31 4.43 -15.84
N GLU A 271 3.20 5.77 -15.95
CA GLU A 271 1.92 6.48 -16.02
C GLU A 271 1.06 6.03 -17.20
N LEU A 272 1.66 5.85 -18.38
CA LEU A 272 0.96 5.34 -19.56
C LEU A 272 0.40 3.93 -19.31
N LEU A 273 1.23 3.01 -18.81
CA LEU A 273 0.85 1.62 -18.62
C LEU A 273 -0.20 1.45 -17.52
N THR A 274 -0.08 2.19 -16.42
CA THR A 274 -1.08 2.16 -15.34
C THR A 274 -2.37 2.87 -15.72
N GLY A 275 -2.28 3.96 -16.51
CA GLY A 275 -3.45 4.71 -16.97
C GLY A 275 -4.26 4.02 -18.06
N THR A 276 -3.68 3.04 -18.75
CA THR A 276 -4.33 2.26 -19.83
C THR A 276 -4.72 0.84 -19.41
N ASP A 277 -4.58 0.51 -18.11
CA ASP A 277 -4.84 -0.82 -17.58
C ASP A 277 -4.07 -1.94 -18.33
N ALA A 278 -2.85 -1.60 -18.78
CA ALA A 278 -2.00 -2.46 -19.59
C ALA A 278 -1.10 -3.41 -18.78
N VAL A 279 -1.33 -3.47 -17.46
CA VAL A 279 -0.58 -4.25 -16.48
C VAL A 279 -1.54 -5.13 -15.70
N ARG A 280 -1.25 -6.42 -15.65
CA ARG A 280 -2.05 -7.44 -14.98
C ARG A 280 -1.22 -8.13 -13.91
N SER A 281 -1.91 -8.66 -12.90
CA SER A 281 -1.24 -9.52 -11.94
C SER A 281 -0.72 -10.79 -12.64
N GLY A 282 0.55 -11.13 -12.41
CA GLY A 282 1.18 -12.29 -13.04
C GLY A 282 2.00 -11.97 -14.30
N ASP A 283 1.92 -10.75 -14.84
CA ASP A 283 2.73 -10.32 -16.00
C ASP A 283 4.23 -10.58 -15.78
N PHE A 284 4.72 -10.48 -14.54
CA PHE A 284 6.09 -10.82 -14.21
C PHE A 284 6.43 -12.28 -14.54
N LEU A 285 5.56 -13.22 -14.18
CA LEU A 285 5.82 -14.65 -14.34
C LEU A 285 5.91 -15.02 -15.82
N ASP A 286 5.05 -14.44 -16.65
CA ASP A 286 5.04 -14.63 -18.10
C ASP A 286 6.37 -14.17 -18.74
N SER A 287 6.92 -13.06 -18.25
CA SER A 287 8.16 -12.50 -18.80
C SER A 287 9.43 -13.03 -18.11
N LYS A 288 9.32 -13.70 -16.97
CA LYS A 288 10.45 -14.05 -16.08
C LYS A 288 11.58 -14.76 -16.81
N THR A 289 11.27 -15.87 -17.48
CA THR A 289 12.27 -16.70 -18.17
C THR A 289 12.99 -15.91 -19.27
N LYS A 290 12.25 -15.02 -19.95
CA LYS A 290 12.74 -14.25 -21.10
C LYS A 290 13.54 -13.00 -20.70
N LEU A 291 13.25 -12.39 -19.55
CA LEU A 291 13.86 -11.13 -19.12
C LEU A 291 14.84 -11.26 -17.96
N TYR A 292 14.57 -12.19 -17.03
CA TYR A 292 15.17 -12.16 -15.69
C TYR A 292 15.80 -13.50 -15.29
N GLY A 293 16.09 -14.38 -16.25
CA GLY A 293 16.63 -15.71 -15.98
C GLY A 293 18.00 -15.76 -15.26
N ARG A 294 18.69 -14.61 -15.16
CA ARG A 294 19.98 -14.46 -14.47
C ARG A 294 19.92 -13.53 -13.25
N GLU A 295 18.74 -13.02 -12.93
CA GLU A 295 18.57 -12.10 -11.81
C GLU A 295 18.64 -12.86 -10.48
N GLN A 296 19.28 -12.23 -9.50
CA GLN A 296 19.36 -12.76 -8.15
C GLN A 296 18.16 -12.27 -7.35
N LEU A 297 17.27 -13.19 -7.00
CA LEU A 297 15.99 -12.90 -6.33
C LEU A 297 15.85 -13.74 -5.06
N PRO A 298 15.16 -13.21 -4.03
CA PRO A 298 14.80 -14.03 -2.89
C PRO A 298 13.83 -15.13 -3.34
N GLN A 299 13.88 -16.28 -2.68
CA GLN A 299 13.02 -17.42 -2.96
C GLN A 299 11.59 -17.20 -2.45
N LEU A 300 10.91 -16.20 -3.00
CA LEU A 300 9.53 -15.85 -2.67
C LEU A 300 8.59 -16.45 -3.71
N PRO A 301 7.40 -16.96 -3.32
CA PRO A 301 6.49 -17.60 -4.26
C PRO A 301 6.09 -16.73 -5.45
N PHE A 302 5.87 -15.42 -5.31
CA PHE A 302 5.58 -14.57 -6.48
C PHE A 302 6.76 -14.38 -7.45
N PHE A 303 7.97 -14.83 -7.08
CA PHE A 303 9.12 -14.85 -7.97
C PHE A 303 9.35 -16.21 -8.61
N VAL A 304 8.64 -17.27 -8.22
CA VAL A 304 8.84 -18.63 -8.71
C VAL A 304 7.53 -19.11 -9.34
N PRO A 305 7.55 -19.64 -10.57
CA PRO A 305 6.34 -20.24 -11.13
C PRO A 305 5.88 -21.41 -10.25
N ASP A 306 4.57 -21.54 -10.03
CA ASP A 306 4.00 -22.75 -9.43
C ASP A 306 4.47 -23.95 -10.27
N LYS A 307 5.11 -24.91 -9.61
CA LYS A 307 5.60 -26.13 -10.26
C LYS A 307 4.46 -27.07 -10.61
#